data_AF-A0A1Z8MQ68-F1
#
_entry.id   AF-A0A1Z8MQ68-F1
#
_cell.length_a   1.000
_cell.length_b   1.000
_cell.length_c   1.000
_cell.angle_alpha   90.00
_cell.angle_beta   90.00
_cell.angle_gamma   90.00
#
_symmetry.space_group_name_H-M   'P 1'
#
loop_
_entity.id
_entity.type
_entity.pdbx_description
1 polymer ?
#
loop_
_entity_poly.entity_id
_entity_poly.type
_entity_poly.pdbx_seq_one_letter_code
_entity_poly.pdbx_strand_id
1 'polypeptide(L)' 'MPHLTSSERMDKKAKKRIELLNKRLQKLRQQLAGVRQQLDDPAELAKFEEEISAAESEIATLKAS' A
#
# COMPACT_ATOMS: atom_id res chain seq x y z
N MET A 1 -30.05 -6.73 -13.09
CA MET A 1 -29.00 -7.58 -12.51
C MET A 1 -28.05 -6.72 -11.70
N PRO A 2 -28.15 -6.67 -10.35
CA PRO A 2 -27.13 -6.01 -9.56
C PRO A 2 -25.92 -6.94 -9.53
N HIS A 3 -24.84 -6.47 -10.13
CA HIS A 3 -23.51 -7.06 -10.04
C HIS A 3 -23.04 -6.83 -8.60
N LEU A 4 -23.29 -7.80 -7.72
CA LEU A 4 -22.72 -7.76 -6.38
C LEU A 4 -21.20 -7.84 -6.54
N THR A 5 -20.57 -6.69 -6.35
CA THR A 5 -19.12 -6.56 -6.32
C THR A 5 -18.58 -7.38 -5.15
N SER A 6 -17.55 -8.21 -5.38
CA SER A 6 -16.89 -9.07 -4.38
C SER A 6 -16.39 -8.35 -3.11
N SER A 7 -16.47 -7.01 -3.08
CA SER A 7 -16.11 -6.17 -1.95
C SER A 7 -17.05 -6.31 -0.74
N GLU A 8 -18.31 -6.74 -0.90
CA GLU A 8 -19.24 -6.88 0.23
C GLU A 8 -18.98 -8.10 1.13
N ARG A 9 -18.21 -9.09 0.67
CA ARG A 9 -17.83 -10.28 1.48
C ARG A 9 -16.54 -10.12 2.30
N MET A 10 -15.81 -9.02 2.13
CA MET A 10 -14.51 -8.84 2.79
C MET A 10 -14.71 -8.42 4.26
N ASP A 11 -14.04 -9.12 5.18
CA ASP A 11 -14.15 -8.91 6.62
C ASP A 11 -13.89 -7.44 6.97
N LYS A 12 -14.73 -6.85 7.85
CA LYS A 12 -14.58 -5.43 8.26
C LYS A 12 -13.18 -5.16 8.81
N LYS A 13 -12.52 -6.16 9.41
CA LYS A 13 -11.14 -6.06 9.87
C LYS A 13 -10.16 -5.99 8.69
N ALA A 14 -10.33 -6.84 7.68
CA ALA A 14 -9.50 -6.83 6.47
C ALA A 14 -9.61 -5.50 5.72
N LYS A 15 -10.82 -4.96 5.56
CA LYS A 15 -11.05 -3.61 4.98
C LYS A 15 -10.28 -2.52 5.70
N LYS A 16 -10.38 -2.46 7.04
CA LYS A 16 -9.64 -1.48 7.85
C LYS A 16 -8.13 -1.65 7.74
N ARG A 17 -7.65 -2.90 7.65
CA ARG A 17 -6.23 -3.22 7.50
C ARG A 17 -5.70 -2.75 6.15
N ILE A 18 -6.45 -3.01 5.07
CA ILE A 18 -6.15 -2.50 3.73
C ILE A 18 -6.17 -0.97 3.70
N GLU A 19 -7.13 -0.30 4.34
CA GLU A 19 -7.14 1.16 4.45
C GLU A 19 -5.91 1.71 5.17
N LEU A 20 -5.51 1.08 6.28
CA LEU A 20 -4.31 1.48 7.03
C LEU A 20 -3.05 1.29 6.19
N LEU A 21 -2.93 0.17 5.49
CA LEU A 21 -1.81 -0.11 4.58
C LEU A 21 -1.78 0.88 3.42
N ASN A 22 -2.92 1.20 2.81
CA ASN A 22 -3.00 2.22 1.75
C ASN A 22 -2.56 3.61 2.26
N LYS A 23 -2.98 4.01 3.47
CA LYS A 23 -2.53 5.28 4.08
C LYS A 23 -1.02 5.29 4.32
N ARG A 24 -0.44 4.17 4.75
CA ARG A 24 1.02 4.02 4.87
C ARG A 24 1.69 4.11 3.51
N LEU A 25 1.16 3.42 2.51
CA LEU A 25 1.67 3.44 1.13
C LEU A 25 1.72 4.87 0.57
N GLN A 26 0.66 5.65 0.80
CA GLN A 26 0.58 7.03 0.34
C GLN A 26 1.67 7.89 0.99
N LYS A 27 1.92 7.72 2.30
CA LYS A 27 3.02 8.41 3.00
C LYS A 27 4.38 7.99 2.46
N LEU A 28 4.63 6.70 2.31
CA LEU A 28 5.90 6.17 1.78
C LEU A 28 6.16 6.69 0.36
N ARG A 29 5.14 6.73 -0.51
CA ARG A 29 5.26 7.31 -1.85
C ARG A 29 5.58 8.80 -1.83
N GLN A 30 5.00 9.55 -0.89
CA GLN A 30 5.28 10.98 -0.73
C GLN A 30 6.70 11.22 -0.20
N GLN A 31 7.16 10.40 0.74
CA GLN A 31 8.54 10.41 1.23
C GLN A 31 9.52 10.06 0.11
N LEU A 32 9.24 9.00 -0.65
CA LEU A 32 10.03 8.61 -1.82
C LEU A 32 10.11 9.73 -2.85
N ALA A 33 9.01 10.42 -3.13
CA ALA A 33 9.02 11.58 -4.02
C ALA A 33 9.90 12.72 -3.50
N GLY A 34 9.91 12.96 -2.19
CA GLY A 34 10.80 13.92 -1.54
C GLY A 34 12.28 13.53 -1.63
N VAL A 35 12.61 12.30 -1.24
CA VAL A 35 13.99 11.73 -1.31
C VAL A 35 14.50 11.73 -2.75
N ARG A 36 13.65 11.34 -3.70
CA ARG A 36 13.99 11.33 -5.13
C ARG A 36 14.20 12.73 -5.70
N GLN A 37 13.46 13.75 -5.21
CA GLN A 37 13.69 15.14 -5.59
C GLN A 37 14.97 15.70 -4.98
N GLN A 38 15.31 15.29 -3.76
CA GLN A 38 16.50 15.76 -3.06
C GLN A 38 17.78 15.03 -3.50
N LEU A 39 17.69 13.91 -4.23
CA LEU A 39 18.83 13.09 -4.68
C LEU A 39 19.82 12.76 -3.55
N ASP A 40 19.35 12.78 -2.30
CA ASP A 40 20.23 12.76 -1.13
C ASP A 40 20.74 11.34 -0.85
N ASP A 41 19.88 10.32 -0.95
CA ASP A 41 20.28 8.98 -0.55
C ASP A 41 19.62 7.84 -1.36
N PRO A 42 20.33 7.21 -2.32
CA PRO A 42 19.79 6.11 -3.11
C PRO A 42 19.51 4.86 -2.25
N ALA A 43 20.18 4.70 -1.10
CA ALA A 43 19.93 3.60 -0.19
C ALA A 43 18.57 3.75 0.51
N GLU A 44 18.19 4.98 0.84
CA GLU A 44 16.89 5.27 1.46
C GLU A 44 15.75 5.11 0.45
N LEU A 45 15.99 5.50 -0.81
CA LEU A 45 15.05 5.29 -1.91
C LEU A 45 14.75 3.80 -2.12
N ALA A 46 15.78 2.95 -2.12
CA ALA A 46 15.62 1.49 -2.23
C ALA A 46 14.80 0.91 -1.07
N LYS A 47 15.00 1.39 0.17
CA LYS A 47 14.19 0.99 1.33
C LYS A 47 12.72 1.37 1.17
N PHE A 48 12.44 2.59 0.71
CA PHE A 48 11.05 3.02 0.48
C PHE A 48 10.37 2.19 -0.61
N GLU A 49 11.07 1.84 -1.70
CA GLU A 49 10.54 0.96 -2.74
C GLU A 49 10.25 -0.45 -2.20
N GLU A 50 11.15 -1.00 -1.39
CA GLU A 50 10.97 -2.30 -0.76
C GLU A 50 9.76 -2.31 0.20
N GLU A 51 9.62 -1.29 1.04
CA GLU A 51 8.47 -1.15 1.94
C GLU A 51 7.14 -0.96 1.18
N ILE A 52 7.14 -0.20 0.08
CA ILE A 52 5.96 -0.04 -0.79
C ILE A 52 5.59 -1.39 -1.41
N SER A 53 6.56 -2.12 -1.95
CA SER A 53 6.34 -3.43 -2.58
C SER A 53 5.80 -4.45 -1.56
N ALA A 54 6.37 -4.48 -0.36
CA ALA A 54 5.90 -5.34 0.73
C ALA A 54 4.45 -5.02 1.13
N ALA A 55 4.13 -3.74 1.29
CA ALA A 55 2.77 -3.30 1.63
C ALA A 55 1.76 -3.56 0.51
N GLU A 56 2.15 -3.42 -0.76
CA GLU A 56 1.29 -3.77 -1.92
C GLU A 56 1.00 -5.27 -1.97
N SER A 57 2.01 -6.11 -1.71
CA SER A 57 1.85 -7.55 -1.64
C SER A 57 0.94 -7.98 -0.49
N GLU A 58 1.08 -7.34 0.69
CA GLU A 58 0.20 -7.58 1.84
C GLU A 58 -1.24 -7.13 1.53
N ILE A 59 -1.45 -6.01 0.82
CA ILE A 59 -2.78 -5.61 0.36
C ILE A 59 -3.34 -6.62 -0.65
N ALA A 60 -2.53 -7.12 -1.58
CA ALA A 60 -2.96 -8.07 -2.61
C ALA A 60 -3.41 -9.39 -1.98
N THR A 61 -2.66 -9.91 -1.00
CA THR A 61 -3.04 -11.11 -0.25
C THR A 61 -4.32 -10.88 0.56
N LEU A 62 -4.46 -9.74 1.24
CA LEU A 62 -5.68 -9.39 1.99
C LEU A 62 -6.90 -9.19 1.09
N LYS A 63 -6.73 -8.76 -0.16
CA LYS A 63 -7.79 -8.63 -1.16
C LYS A 63 -8.19 -9.97 -1.80
N ALA A 64 -7.24 -10.91 -1.89
CA ALA A 64 -7.46 -12.25 -2.41
C ALA A 64 -8.04 -13.22 -1.37
N SER A 65 -8.01 -12.84 -0.09
CA SER A 65 -8.45 -13.64 1.06
C SER A 65 -9.90 -13.41 1.47
#